data_AF-R9JGE7-F1
#
_entry.id   AF-R9JGE7-F1
#
_cell.length_a   1.000
_cell.length_b   1.000
_cell.length_c   1.000
_cell.angle_alpha   90.00
_cell.angle_beta   90.00
_cell.angle_gamma   90.00
#
_symmetry.space_group_name_H-M   'P 1'
#
loop_
_entity.id
_entity.type
_entity.pdbx_description
1 polymer ?
#
loop_
_entity_poly.entity_id
_entity_poly.type
_entity_poly.pdbx_seq_one_letter_code
_entity_poly.pdbx_strand_id
1 'polypeptide(L)'
;MAVFRVERNKGYTVMSNHHLRNKELTLKAKGLLSQMLSLPEDWDYTLAGLSQINREKIDAIREAIKELERAGYIVRSRERDARGRLRGADYVIYEQPHTEPTPDLPTLENPTLDNPTQEKPMLEKPTLENPMQLNKDIQRTDLPTKEKINTDLQSTHSIPILSPNPSPLEQEAAAPPERKRKESDAQTAFEIYREIIKDNISYDILMQDMKFDGDRLDEIVDLMLETVCTRRKTIRIAGDDYPAELVKAKFMKLDGEHIRFVLDCMRENTTKIRNIKQYLRAVLFNAPSTIGNYYTSLVAHDMANGALAPQEPHDPYSFKPGESL
;
A
#
# COMPACT_ATOMS: atom_id res chain seq x y z
N MET A 1 8.08 -1.05 26.04
CA MET A 1 7.87 -0.66 24.62
C MET A 1 6.64 0.21 24.55
N ALA A 2 6.72 1.43 24.01
CA ALA A 2 5.56 2.33 23.93
C ALA A 2 4.67 1.91 22.74
N VAL A 3 3.42 1.55 23.01
CA VAL A 3 2.41 1.29 21.97
C VAL A 3 1.61 2.57 21.76
N PHE A 4 1.86 3.24 20.64
CA PHE A 4 1.03 4.37 20.21
C PHE A 4 -0.27 3.83 19.63
N ARG A 5 -1.38 3.97 20.38
CA ARG A 5 -2.73 3.71 19.88
C ARG A 5 -3.29 5.02 19.35
N VAL A 6 -3.55 5.09 18.05
CA VAL A 6 -4.23 6.23 17.43
C VAL A 6 -5.69 5.86 17.25
N GLU A 7 -6.59 6.50 18.00
CA GLU A 7 -8.02 6.48 17.70
C GLU A 7 -8.28 7.37 16.48
N ARG A 8 -8.50 6.78 15.30
CA ARG A 8 -8.86 7.52 14.09
C ARG A 8 -10.34 7.30 13.79
N ASN A 9 -11.19 8.26 14.16
CA ASN A 9 -12.64 8.15 13.90
C ASN A 9 -13.13 9.01 12.72
N LYS A 10 -12.34 9.96 12.19
CA LYS A 10 -12.63 10.77 10.98
C LYS A 10 -11.33 11.29 10.34
N GLY A 11 -11.34 11.57 9.03
CA GLY A 11 -10.22 12.22 8.32
C GLY A 11 -9.00 11.34 8.06
N TYR A 12 -9.21 10.08 7.68
CA TYR A 12 -8.13 9.16 7.32
C TYR A 12 -8.16 8.85 5.83
N THR A 13 -6.98 8.65 5.24
CA THR A 13 -6.84 8.17 3.87
C THR A 13 -6.56 6.68 3.90
N VAL A 14 -7.38 5.90 3.20
CA VAL A 14 -7.11 4.49 2.94
C VAL A 14 -6.23 4.43 1.69
N MET A 15 -5.03 3.90 1.84
CA MET A 15 -4.12 3.69 0.73
C MET A 15 -3.39 2.35 0.86
N SER A 16 -2.90 1.82 -0.27
CA SER A 16 -2.02 0.66 -0.33
C SER A 16 -0.78 0.87 0.54
N ASN A 17 -0.34 -0.18 1.24
CA ASN A 17 0.88 -0.14 2.06
C ASN A 17 2.17 -0.31 1.25
N HIS A 18 2.07 -0.43 -0.08
CA HIS A 18 3.18 -0.82 -0.93
C HIS A 18 4.36 0.16 -0.86
N HIS A 19 4.14 1.46 -1.08
CA HIS A 19 5.20 2.48 -0.97
C HIS A 19 5.72 2.63 0.46
N LEU A 20 4.88 2.45 1.47
CA LEU A 20 5.29 2.52 2.87
C LEU A 20 6.30 1.41 3.22
N ARG A 21 6.14 0.22 2.63
CA ARG A 21 7.01 -0.95 2.84
C ARG A 21 8.27 -0.97 1.95
N ASN A 22 8.30 -0.19 0.86
CA ASN A 22 9.46 -0.12 -0.04
C ASN A 22 10.70 0.44 0.68
N LYS A 23 11.78 -0.35 0.81
CA LYS A 23 13.01 0.07 1.50
C LYS A 23 13.89 1.02 0.68
N GLU A 24 13.69 1.07 -0.64
CA GLU A 24 14.45 1.92 -1.56
C GLU A 24 13.96 3.36 -1.52
N LEU A 25 12.74 3.59 -1.04
CA LEU A 25 12.18 4.93 -0.87
C LEU A 25 12.60 5.58 0.45
N THR A 26 13.00 6.84 0.36
CA THR A 26 13.22 7.73 1.49
C THR A 26 11.91 8.01 2.22
N LEU A 27 11.98 8.26 3.53
CA LEU A 27 10.80 8.64 4.31
C LEU A 27 10.12 9.91 3.77
N LYS A 28 10.90 10.80 3.15
CA LYS A 28 10.41 11.99 2.47
C LYS A 28 9.53 11.62 1.26
N ALA A 29 10.04 10.78 0.36
CA ALA A 29 9.28 10.30 -0.79
C ALA A 29 8.01 9.55 -0.36
N LYS A 30 8.09 8.69 0.66
CA LYS A 30 6.93 7.99 1.23
C LYS A 30 5.87 8.94 1.79
N GLY A 31 6.31 9.93 2.56
CA GLY A 31 5.44 10.94 3.15
C GLY A 31 4.76 11.78 2.07
N LEU A 32 5.52 12.24 1.07
CA LEU A 32 5.01 13.04 -0.03
C LEU A 32 3.97 12.26 -0.86
N LEU A 33 4.27 11.01 -1.24
CA LEU A 33 3.32 10.18 -1.98
C LEU A 33 2.03 9.94 -1.17
N SER A 34 2.16 9.66 0.14
CA SER A 34 1.00 9.46 1.01
C SER A 34 0.13 10.72 1.11
N GLN A 35 0.77 11.89 1.19
CA GLN A 35 0.05 13.17 1.19
C GLN A 35 -0.65 13.39 -0.15
N MET A 36 0.04 13.14 -1.26
CA MET A 36 -0.55 13.31 -2.59
C MET A 36 -1.78 12.42 -2.80
N LEU A 37 -1.75 11.16 -2.35
CA LEU A 37 -2.91 10.24 -2.38
C LEU A 37 -4.06 10.64 -1.43
N SER A 38 -3.81 11.54 -0.48
CA SER A 38 -4.83 12.06 0.44
C SER A 38 -5.55 13.31 -0.08
N LEU A 39 -5.04 13.93 -1.14
CA LEU A 39 -5.57 15.17 -1.70
C LEU A 39 -6.63 14.87 -2.78
N PRO A 40 -7.56 15.81 -3.06
CA PRO A 40 -8.52 15.69 -4.16
C PRO A 40 -7.85 15.58 -5.54
N GLU A 41 -8.52 14.97 -6.52
CA GLU A 41 -7.98 14.80 -7.88
C GLU A 41 -7.73 16.14 -8.60
N ASP A 42 -8.49 17.18 -8.28
CA ASP A 42 -8.40 18.53 -8.85
C ASP A 42 -7.37 19.43 -8.14
N TRP A 43 -6.58 18.89 -7.22
CA TRP A 43 -5.56 19.64 -6.50
C TRP A 43 -4.38 20.05 -7.41
N ASP A 44 -3.71 21.16 -7.07
CA ASP A 44 -2.49 21.59 -7.75
C ASP A 44 -1.28 20.73 -7.31
N TYR A 45 -1.03 19.66 -8.05
CA TYR A 45 0.11 18.75 -7.85
C TYR A 45 1.42 19.26 -8.47
N THR A 46 1.49 20.51 -8.91
CA THR A 46 2.75 21.08 -9.38
C THR A 46 3.75 21.22 -8.23
N LEU A 47 5.04 21.39 -8.58
CA LEU A 47 6.09 21.66 -7.58
C LEU A 47 5.77 22.90 -6.74
N ALA A 48 5.11 23.90 -7.33
CA ALA A 48 4.71 25.12 -6.64
C ALA A 48 3.56 24.82 -5.66
N GLY A 49 2.48 24.17 -6.13
CA GLY A 49 1.35 23.80 -5.29
C GLY A 49 1.74 22.91 -4.10
N LEU A 50 2.54 21.88 -4.35
CA LEU A 50 3.04 20.99 -3.29
C LEU A 50 3.95 21.71 -2.28
N SER A 51 4.70 22.72 -2.71
CA SER A 51 5.54 23.50 -1.82
C SER A 51 4.75 24.42 -0.88
N GLN A 52 3.52 24.78 -1.26
CA GLN A 52 2.68 25.64 -0.43
C GLN A 52 2.10 24.91 0.78
N ILE A 53 1.93 23.58 0.69
CA ILE A 53 1.36 22.74 1.76
C ILE A 53 2.43 22.00 2.57
N ASN A 54 3.69 22.01 2.11
CA ASN A 54 4.80 21.33 2.77
C ASN A 54 5.78 22.30 3.38
N ARG A 55 6.33 21.95 4.54
CA ARG A 55 7.42 22.73 5.18
C ARG A 55 8.73 22.67 4.39
N GLU A 56 8.86 21.68 3.50
CA GLU A 56 10.07 21.44 2.72
C GLU A 56 10.23 22.46 1.58
N LYS A 57 11.49 22.69 1.18
CA LYS A 57 11.79 23.57 0.04
C LYS A 57 11.42 22.90 -1.28
N ILE A 58 11.12 23.71 -2.30
CA ILE A 58 10.83 23.25 -3.67
C ILE A 58 11.86 22.24 -4.19
N ASP A 59 13.15 22.45 -3.93
CA ASP A 59 14.20 21.53 -4.39
C ASP A 59 14.12 20.15 -3.71
N ALA A 60 13.78 20.10 -2.42
CA ALA A 60 13.58 18.85 -1.70
C ALA A 60 12.36 18.07 -2.21
N ILE A 61 11.28 18.77 -2.53
CA ILE A 61 10.08 18.18 -3.14
C ILE A 61 10.42 17.66 -4.53
N ARG A 62 11.20 18.42 -5.32
CA ARG A 62 11.65 18.00 -6.65
C ARG A 62 12.48 16.72 -6.60
N GLU A 63 13.39 16.60 -5.62
CA GLU A 63 14.18 15.37 -5.43
C GLU A 63 13.29 14.19 -5.07
N ALA A 64 12.34 14.38 -4.15
CA ALA A 64 11.39 13.33 -3.76
C ALA A 64 10.52 12.89 -4.95
N ILE A 65 10.05 13.81 -5.80
CA ILE A 65 9.30 13.46 -7.01
C ILE A 65 10.18 12.68 -7.99
N LYS A 66 11.43 13.09 -8.23
CA LYS A 66 12.36 12.33 -9.09
C LYS A 66 12.60 10.91 -8.57
N GLU A 67 12.67 10.75 -7.26
CA GLU A 67 12.80 9.44 -6.63
C GLU A 67 11.56 8.57 -6.87
N LEU A 68 10.37 9.15 -6.70
CA LEU A 68 9.09 8.49 -7.00
C LEU A 68 8.90 8.17 -8.49
N GLU A 69 9.38 9.04 -9.39
CA GLU A 69 9.41 8.80 -10.84
C GLU A 69 10.30 7.60 -11.18
N ARG A 70 11.52 7.54 -10.63
CA ARG A 70 12.44 6.39 -10.85
C ARG A 70 11.88 5.08 -10.30
N ALA A 71 11.17 5.16 -9.19
CA ALA A 71 10.54 4.01 -8.57
C ALA A 71 9.18 3.66 -9.23
N GLY A 72 8.72 4.42 -10.24
CA GLY A 72 7.51 4.13 -11.01
C GLY A 72 6.20 4.57 -10.36
N TYR A 73 6.21 5.30 -9.26
CA TYR A 73 4.98 5.77 -8.59
C TYR A 73 4.40 7.04 -9.21
N ILE A 74 5.21 7.80 -9.95
CA ILE A 74 4.76 9.04 -10.60
C ILE A 74 5.19 9.01 -12.06
N VAL A 75 4.26 9.30 -12.97
CA VAL A 75 4.54 9.55 -14.38
C VAL A 75 4.25 11.01 -14.69
N ARG A 76 5.20 11.67 -15.34
CA ARG A 76 5.10 13.07 -15.71
C ARG A 76 4.87 13.23 -17.21
N SER A 77 3.75 13.82 -17.59
CA SER A 77 3.54 14.31 -18.97
C SER A 77 4.00 15.76 -19.08
N ARG A 78 4.54 16.15 -20.22
CA ARG A 78 4.85 17.55 -20.54
C ARG A 78 4.10 17.93 -21.81
N GLU A 79 3.05 18.72 -21.67
CA GLU A 79 2.38 19.27 -22.84
C GLU A 79 3.15 20.49 -23.39
N ARG A 80 3.39 20.48 -24.70
CA ARG A 80 3.91 21.62 -25.45
C ARG A 80 2.78 22.21 -26.29
N ASP A 81 2.62 23.52 -26.25
CA ASP A 81 1.70 24.21 -27.15
C ASP A 81 2.16 24.08 -28.61
N ALA A 82 1.24 24.31 -29.56
CA ALA A 82 1.52 24.38 -31.01
C ALA A 82 2.60 25.42 -31.40
N ARG A 83 3.01 26.28 -30.45
CA ARG A 83 4.08 27.28 -30.60
C ARG A 83 5.40 26.88 -29.89
N GLY A 84 5.51 25.64 -29.43
CA GLY A 84 6.71 25.10 -28.77
C GLY A 84 6.96 25.58 -27.34
N ARG A 85 6.02 26.31 -26.73
CA ARG A 85 6.12 26.76 -25.32
C ARG A 85 5.64 25.65 -24.38
N LEU A 86 6.36 25.47 -23.28
CA LEU A 86 6.00 24.50 -22.23
C LEU A 86 4.77 25.02 -21.47
N ARG A 87 3.66 24.27 -21.50
CA ARG A 87 2.38 24.72 -20.92
C ARG A 87 2.21 24.34 -19.44
N GLY A 88 2.95 23.33 -18.99
CA GLY A 88 2.84 22.80 -17.65
C GLY A 88 3.40 21.38 -17.60
N ALA A 89 3.24 20.71 -16.47
CA ALA A 89 3.48 19.28 -16.36
C ALA A 89 2.36 18.66 -15.56
N ASP A 90 1.74 17.62 -16.11
CA ASP A 90 0.73 16.85 -15.41
C ASP A 90 1.39 15.63 -14.79
N TYR A 91 0.89 15.25 -13.62
CA TYR A 91 1.39 14.11 -12.87
C TYR A 91 0.29 13.07 -12.78
N VAL A 92 0.60 11.85 -13.21
CA VAL A 92 -0.21 10.68 -12.93
C VAL A 92 0.44 9.95 -11.76
N ILE A 93 -0.31 9.80 -10.67
CA ILE A 93 0.18 9.30 -9.39
C ILE A 93 -0.43 7.91 -9.18
N TYR A 94 0.42 6.92 -8.93
CA TYR A 94 0.02 5.54 -8.76
C TYR A 94 0.28 5.07 -7.32
N GLU A 95 -0.63 4.27 -6.80
CA GLU A 95 -0.48 3.58 -5.51
C GLU A 95 0.55 2.45 -5.54
N GLN A 96 0.81 1.92 -6.72
CA GLN A 96 1.77 0.85 -6.98
C GLN A 96 2.68 1.28 -8.13
N PRO A 97 3.95 0.85 -8.12
CA PRO A 97 4.89 1.26 -9.15
C PRO A 97 4.43 0.72 -10.50
N HIS A 98 4.24 1.62 -11.46
CA HIS A 98 3.85 1.28 -12.82
C HIS A 98 5.10 1.15 -13.68
N THR A 99 5.35 -0.06 -14.16
CA THR A 99 6.53 -0.40 -14.97
C THR A 99 6.20 -0.28 -16.46
N GLU A 100 5.72 0.87 -16.93
CA GLU A 100 5.71 1.13 -18.37
C GLU A 100 7.09 1.66 -18.78
N PRO A 101 7.62 1.23 -19.94
CA PRO A 101 8.79 1.90 -20.51
C PRO A 101 8.45 3.38 -20.66
N THR A 102 9.31 4.21 -20.09
CA THR A 102 9.27 5.66 -20.23
C THR A 102 9.01 5.98 -21.71
N PRO A 103 7.94 6.69 -22.08
CA PRO A 103 7.84 7.19 -23.45
C PRO A 103 9.09 8.02 -23.70
N ASP A 104 9.85 7.66 -24.73
CA ASP A 104 11.03 8.39 -25.21
C ASP A 104 10.61 9.84 -25.52
N LEU A 105 10.60 10.70 -24.51
CA LEU A 105 10.66 12.13 -24.65
C LEU A 105 12.13 12.50 -24.68
N PRO A 106 12.57 13.26 -25.70
CA PRO A 106 13.97 13.37 -26.06
C PRO A 106 14.78 13.85 -24.88
N THR A 107 15.77 13.05 -24.49
CA THR A 107 16.96 13.51 -23.80
C THR A 107 17.48 14.70 -24.60
N LEU A 108 17.30 15.91 -24.04
CA LEU A 108 18.04 17.07 -24.48
C LEU A 108 19.50 16.75 -24.14
N GLU A 109 20.22 16.20 -25.11
CA GLU A 109 21.67 16.16 -25.09
C GLU A 109 22.14 17.58 -24.76
N ASN A 110 22.91 17.71 -23.68
CA ASN A 110 23.67 18.92 -23.44
C ASN A 110 24.48 19.18 -24.72
N PRO A 111 24.40 20.36 -25.35
CA PRO A 111 25.17 20.61 -26.56
C PRO A 111 26.64 20.49 -26.20
N THR A 112 27.28 19.47 -26.76
CA THR A 112 28.74 19.39 -26.86
C THR A 112 29.17 20.64 -27.61
N LEU A 113 29.88 21.52 -26.93
CA LEU A 113 30.52 22.69 -27.51
C LEU A 113 31.57 22.16 -28.50
N ASP A 114 31.19 22.07 -29.78
CA ASP A 114 32.15 21.88 -30.86
C ASP A 114 33.10 23.08 -30.84
N ASN A 115 34.33 22.80 -30.45
CA ASN A 115 35.41 23.75 -30.43
C ASN A 115 35.93 23.90 -31.88
N PRO A 116 35.76 25.05 -32.56
CA PRO A 116 36.41 25.26 -33.84
C PRO A 116 37.90 25.45 -33.56
N THR A 117 38.71 24.59 -34.16
CA THR A 117 40.17 24.76 -34.19
C THR A 117 40.48 26.05 -34.94
N GLN A 118 41.02 27.06 -34.26
CA GLN A 118 41.57 28.23 -34.91
C GLN A 118 42.99 28.50 -34.40
N GLU A 119 43.86 28.71 -35.39
CA GLU A 119 45.31 28.81 -35.31
C GLU A 119 45.80 29.92 -34.37
N LYS A 120 46.99 29.71 -33.79
CA LYS A 120 47.76 30.72 -33.06
C LYS A 120 48.09 31.91 -33.98
N PRO A 121 47.99 33.14 -33.47
CA PRO A 121 49.18 34.01 -33.46
C PRO A 121 49.54 34.54 -32.08
N MET A 122 50.78 35.02 -31.99
CA MET A 122 51.58 35.31 -30.80
C MET A 122 51.26 36.64 -30.09
N LEU A 123 51.62 36.67 -28.79
CA LEU A 123 52.15 37.77 -27.96
C LEU A 123 51.33 39.06 -27.80
N GLU A 124 50.87 39.34 -26.57
CA GLU A 124 51.54 40.25 -25.61
C GLU A 124 50.77 40.25 -24.26
N LYS A 125 51.50 40.26 -23.14
CA LYS A 125 50.98 40.55 -21.79
C LYS A 125 50.87 42.07 -21.64
N PRO A 126 49.89 42.59 -20.86
CA PRO A 126 50.27 43.04 -19.52
C PRO A 126 49.22 42.77 -18.42
N THR A 127 49.68 43.08 -17.22
CA THR A 127 49.31 42.62 -15.88
C THR A 127 48.20 43.46 -15.22
N LEU A 128 47.57 42.83 -14.21
CA LEU A 128 47.24 43.36 -12.88
C LEU A 128 45.81 43.92 -12.61
N GLU A 129 45.34 43.59 -11.40
CA GLU A 129 44.30 44.22 -10.56
C GLU A 129 42.84 43.72 -10.62
N ASN A 130 42.53 42.80 -9.70
CA ASN A 130 41.37 42.95 -8.79
C ASN A 130 41.74 44.02 -7.74
N PRO A 131 40.81 44.84 -7.19
CA PRO A 131 39.71 44.37 -6.34
C PRO A 131 38.40 45.20 -6.49
N MET A 132 37.22 44.77 -6.04
CA MET A 132 36.76 44.97 -4.65
C MET A 132 35.34 44.41 -4.45
N GLN A 133 35.13 43.95 -3.22
CA GLN A 133 33.86 43.65 -2.59
C GLN A 133 32.96 44.88 -2.50
N LEU A 134 31.64 44.70 -2.55
CA LEU A 134 30.75 45.41 -1.63
C LEU A 134 29.46 44.63 -1.37
N ASN A 135 29.33 44.25 -0.11
CA ASN A 135 28.14 43.73 0.53
C ASN A 135 27.23 44.91 0.94
N LYS A 136 25.90 44.77 0.89
CA LYS A 136 25.00 45.55 1.76
C LYS A 136 23.62 44.90 1.90
N ASP A 137 23.44 44.28 3.06
CA ASP A 137 22.16 44.03 3.70
C ASP A 137 21.44 45.35 4.03
N ILE A 138 20.11 45.38 3.87
CA ILE A 138 19.23 46.29 4.63
C ILE A 138 18.00 45.50 5.08
N GLN A 139 17.68 45.68 6.37
CA GLN A 139 16.68 44.97 7.15
C GLN A 139 15.25 45.53 7.02
N ARG A 140 14.28 44.62 7.24
CA ARG A 140 13.01 44.70 8.00
C ARG A 140 12.23 46.02 8.06
N THR A 141 10.91 45.94 7.80
CA THR A 141 9.88 46.43 8.74
C THR A 141 8.49 45.81 8.48
N ASP A 142 7.98 45.10 9.48
CA ASP A 142 6.65 45.05 10.14
C ASP A 142 5.29 45.33 9.42
N LEU A 143 4.33 44.46 9.79
CA LEU A 143 2.83 44.44 9.73
C LEU A 143 2.17 45.72 10.33
N PRO A 144 0.81 45.95 10.43
CA PRO A 144 -0.37 45.10 10.16
C PRO A 144 -1.60 45.83 9.49
N THR A 145 -2.77 45.22 9.19
CA THR A 145 -3.97 45.18 10.09
C THR A 145 -5.25 44.82 9.30
N LYS A 146 -6.07 43.87 9.85
CA LYS A 146 -7.56 43.67 9.87
C LYS A 146 -8.43 43.89 8.60
N GLU A 147 -9.60 43.28 8.36
CA GLU A 147 -10.79 42.85 9.14
C GLU A 147 -11.64 41.95 8.18
N LYS A 148 -12.19 40.77 8.55
CA LYS A 148 -13.55 40.48 9.09
C LYS A 148 -14.71 40.95 8.17
N ILE A 149 -15.81 40.24 7.83
CA ILE A 149 -16.69 39.23 8.48
C ILE A 149 -17.76 38.72 7.46
N ASN A 150 -18.18 37.44 7.60
CA ASN A 150 -19.49 36.72 7.41
C ASN A 150 -20.53 37.17 6.34
N THR A 151 -21.41 36.32 5.78
CA THR A 151 -22.56 35.59 6.40
C THR A 151 -23.24 34.75 5.26
N ASP A 152 -23.38 33.42 5.37
CA ASP A 152 -24.60 32.62 5.73
C ASP A 152 -25.59 32.27 4.58
N LEU A 153 -26.27 31.13 4.80
CA LEU A 153 -27.53 30.62 4.23
C LEU A 153 -27.50 29.65 3.03
N GLN A 154 -27.57 28.36 3.41
CA GLN A 154 -28.60 27.37 3.05
C GLN A 154 -29.40 27.55 1.75
N SER A 155 -29.30 26.59 0.84
CA SER A 155 -30.48 26.01 0.19
C SER A 155 -30.19 24.63 -0.41
N THR A 156 -31.02 23.67 -0.03
CA THR A 156 -31.25 22.36 -0.64
C THR A 156 -31.69 22.48 -2.09
N HIS A 157 -31.05 21.76 -3.01
CA HIS A 157 -31.79 21.14 -4.12
C HIS A 157 -31.04 19.91 -4.66
N SER A 158 -31.78 18.81 -4.67
CA SER A 158 -31.46 17.50 -5.22
C SER A 158 -30.95 17.59 -6.66
N ILE A 159 -29.88 16.86 -6.99
CA ILE A 159 -29.49 16.58 -8.39
C ILE A 159 -29.77 15.10 -8.71
N PRO A 160 -30.41 14.81 -9.86
CA PRO A 160 -30.77 13.45 -10.28
C PRO A 160 -29.57 12.63 -10.74
N ILE A 161 -29.66 11.33 -10.51
CA ILE A 161 -28.92 10.25 -11.17
C ILE A 161 -29.08 10.38 -12.69
N LEU A 162 -28.00 10.26 -13.47
CA LEU A 162 -27.97 9.61 -14.79
C LEU A 162 -26.52 9.29 -15.19
N SER A 163 -26.25 7.98 -15.34
CA SER A 163 -25.01 7.39 -15.85
C SER A 163 -24.69 7.82 -17.29
N PRO A 164 -23.41 7.85 -17.70
CA PRO A 164 -23.05 7.83 -19.11
C PRO A 164 -22.99 6.40 -19.62
N ASN A 165 -23.88 6.09 -20.57
CA ASN A 165 -23.82 4.90 -21.42
C ASN A 165 -23.46 5.39 -22.83
N PRO A 166 -22.39 4.90 -23.49
CA PRO A 166 -22.19 5.15 -24.91
C PRO A 166 -22.80 4.03 -25.76
N SER A 167 -23.68 4.40 -26.68
CA SER A 167 -24.27 3.53 -27.70
C SER A 167 -23.29 3.29 -28.87
N PRO A 168 -23.33 2.12 -29.55
CA PRO A 168 -22.34 1.73 -30.56
C PRO A 168 -22.76 2.16 -31.98
N LEU A 169 -21.77 2.40 -32.84
CA LEU A 169 -21.93 2.46 -34.28
C LEU A 169 -20.90 1.52 -34.91
N GLU A 170 -21.41 0.44 -35.51
CA GLU A 170 -20.75 -0.50 -36.43
C GLU A 170 -20.40 0.28 -37.72
N GLN A 171 -19.37 0.00 -38.54
CA GLN A 171 -18.79 -1.23 -39.04
C GLN A 171 -17.36 -0.94 -39.53
N GLU A 172 -16.40 -1.84 -39.30
CA GLU A 172 -15.65 -2.55 -40.35
C GLU A 172 -14.58 -3.45 -39.71
N ALA A 173 -14.41 -4.62 -40.31
CA ALA A 173 -13.73 -5.76 -39.75
C ALA A 173 -12.20 -5.64 -39.72
N ALA A 174 -11.59 -5.98 -38.58
CA ALA A 174 -10.26 -6.59 -38.51
C ALA A 174 -10.14 -7.42 -37.22
N ALA A 175 -9.55 -8.61 -37.35
CA ALA A 175 -9.51 -9.70 -36.37
C ALA A 175 -8.97 -9.31 -34.97
N PRO A 176 -9.40 -9.99 -33.89
CA PRO A 176 -8.88 -9.72 -32.55
C PRO A 176 -7.54 -10.42 -32.33
N PRO A 177 -6.45 -9.71 -31.99
CA PRO A 177 -5.38 -10.32 -31.23
C PRO A 177 -5.68 -10.19 -29.72
N GLU A 178 -5.06 -11.06 -28.93
CA GLU A 178 -4.87 -10.92 -27.47
C GLU A 178 -5.99 -11.40 -26.52
N ARG A 179 -6.26 -12.71 -26.53
CA ARG A 179 -6.62 -13.42 -25.26
C ARG A 179 -5.39 -13.75 -24.41
N LYS A 180 -4.23 -13.99 -25.03
CA LYS A 180 -2.99 -14.43 -24.35
C LYS A 180 -2.38 -13.39 -23.39
N ARG A 181 -2.47 -12.09 -23.69
CA ARG A 181 -1.83 -11.02 -22.90
C ARG A 181 -2.53 -10.77 -21.56
N LYS A 182 -3.87 -10.77 -21.54
CA LYS A 182 -4.64 -10.63 -20.29
C LYS A 182 -4.53 -11.84 -19.36
N GLU A 183 -4.32 -13.03 -19.92
CA GLU A 183 -4.07 -14.24 -19.12
C GLU A 183 -2.68 -14.22 -18.49
N SER A 184 -1.63 -13.79 -19.21
CA SER A 184 -0.28 -13.66 -18.63
C SER A 184 -0.21 -12.61 -17.52
N ASP A 185 -0.91 -11.49 -17.67
CA ASP A 185 -0.89 -10.42 -16.66
C ASP A 185 -1.69 -10.84 -15.41
N ALA A 186 -2.81 -11.54 -15.59
CA ALA A 186 -3.60 -12.09 -14.49
C ALA A 186 -2.87 -13.22 -13.74
N GLN A 187 -2.11 -14.04 -14.48
CA GLN A 187 -1.28 -15.10 -13.90
C GLN A 187 -0.18 -14.51 -13.02
N THR A 188 0.49 -13.45 -13.51
CA THR A 188 1.49 -12.70 -12.74
C THR A 188 0.90 -12.09 -11.47
N ALA A 189 -0.28 -11.45 -11.56
CA ALA A 189 -0.95 -10.89 -10.39
C ALA A 189 -1.32 -11.95 -9.34
N PHE A 190 -1.75 -13.13 -9.79
CA PHE A 190 -2.12 -14.25 -8.92
C PHE A 190 -0.91 -14.80 -8.15
N GLU A 191 0.24 -14.91 -8.80
CA GLU A 191 1.51 -15.30 -8.18
C GLU A 191 1.96 -14.27 -7.14
N ILE A 192 1.88 -12.97 -7.45
CA ILE A 192 2.19 -11.90 -6.50
C ILE A 192 1.31 -12.00 -5.25
N TYR A 193 -0.01 -12.18 -5.40
CA TYR A 193 -0.89 -12.32 -4.23
C TYR A 193 -0.61 -13.59 -3.44
N ARG A 194 -0.23 -14.68 -4.09
CA ARG A 194 0.16 -15.93 -3.41
C ARG A 194 1.36 -15.70 -2.50
N GLU A 195 2.40 -15.04 -2.99
CA GLU A 195 3.59 -14.72 -2.19
C GLU A 195 3.25 -13.78 -1.02
N ILE A 196 2.49 -12.71 -1.27
CA ILE A 196 2.08 -11.79 -0.19
C ILE A 196 1.28 -12.51 0.89
N ILE A 197 0.37 -13.42 0.51
CA ILE A 197 -0.41 -14.21 1.48
C ILE A 197 0.51 -15.11 2.30
N LYS A 198 1.43 -15.83 1.64
CA LYS A 198 2.39 -16.71 2.32
C LYS A 198 3.27 -15.94 3.31
N ASP A 199 3.77 -14.78 2.91
CA ASP A 199 4.56 -13.90 3.78
C ASP A 199 3.75 -13.43 4.99
N ASN A 200 2.54 -12.92 4.78
CA ASN A 200 1.69 -12.41 5.85
C ASN A 200 1.40 -13.48 6.91
N ILE A 201 1.14 -14.71 6.47
CA ILE A 201 0.83 -15.82 7.40
C ILE A 201 2.08 -16.53 7.93
N SER A 202 3.28 -16.12 7.53
CA SER A 202 4.53 -16.82 7.87
C SER A 202 4.49 -18.30 7.50
N TYR A 203 4.08 -18.59 6.26
CA TYR A 203 3.81 -19.94 5.76
C TYR A 203 4.95 -20.94 6.05
N ASP A 204 6.20 -20.55 5.82
CA ASP A 204 7.36 -21.42 6.04
C ASP A 204 7.51 -21.85 7.51
N ILE A 205 7.17 -20.96 8.45
CA ILE A 205 7.21 -21.26 9.88
C ILE A 205 6.06 -22.20 10.25
N LEU A 206 4.86 -21.97 9.68
CA LEU A 206 3.71 -22.85 9.89
C LEU A 206 3.94 -24.25 9.33
N MET A 207 4.63 -24.37 8.20
CA MET A 207 5.01 -25.66 7.61
C MET A 207 5.97 -26.47 8.49
N GLN A 208 6.84 -25.81 9.26
CA GLN A 208 7.78 -26.48 10.16
C GLN A 208 7.10 -27.01 11.44
N ASP A 209 5.93 -26.48 11.78
CA ASP A 209 5.18 -26.88 12.96
C ASP A 209 4.50 -28.24 12.69
N MET A 210 5.10 -29.33 13.22
CA MET A 210 4.67 -30.72 13.01
C MET A 210 3.25 -31.05 13.52
N LYS A 211 2.53 -30.06 14.07
CA LYS A 211 1.14 -30.21 14.52
C LYS A 211 0.12 -30.23 13.38
N PHE A 212 0.46 -29.77 12.17
CA PHE A 212 -0.50 -29.63 11.07
C PHE A 212 0.02 -30.27 9.79
N ASP A 213 -0.87 -30.90 9.03
CA ASP A 213 -0.55 -31.48 7.73
C ASP A 213 -0.46 -30.36 6.68
N GLY A 214 0.61 -30.36 5.87
CA GLY A 214 0.91 -29.30 4.89
C GLY A 214 -0.23 -29.09 3.90
N ASP A 215 -0.91 -30.17 3.52
CA ASP A 215 -2.05 -30.16 2.60
C ASP A 215 -3.19 -29.24 3.09
N ARG A 216 -3.42 -29.18 4.41
CA ARG A 216 -4.47 -28.31 4.99
C ARG A 216 -4.08 -26.85 4.96
N LEU A 217 -2.80 -26.55 5.14
CA LEU A 217 -2.29 -25.19 5.06
C LEU A 217 -2.37 -24.67 3.61
N ASP A 218 -2.03 -25.52 2.64
CA ASP A 218 -2.17 -25.22 1.22
C ASP A 218 -3.62 -24.95 0.82
N GLU A 219 -4.57 -25.75 1.32
CA GLU A 219 -6.00 -25.51 1.09
C GLU A 219 -6.44 -24.13 1.61
N ILE A 220 -5.96 -23.73 2.79
CA ILE A 220 -6.25 -22.41 3.36
C ILE A 220 -5.66 -21.29 2.50
N VAL A 221 -4.41 -21.42 2.05
CA VAL A 221 -3.75 -20.44 1.19
C VAL A 221 -4.52 -20.28 -0.13
N ASP A 222 -4.88 -21.38 -0.78
CA ASP A 222 -5.64 -21.35 -2.03
C ASP A 222 -7.03 -20.73 -1.82
N LEU A 223 -7.68 -20.98 -0.69
CA LEU A 223 -8.97 -20.36 -0.36
C LEU A 223 -8.83 -18.85 -0.08
N MET A 224 -7.76 -18.43 0.58
CA MET A 224 -7.45 -17.00 0.77
C MET A 224 -7.22 -16.32 -0.58
N LEU A 225 -6.45 -16.96 -1.46
CA LEU A 225 -6.12 -16.48 -2.79
C LEU A 225 -7.37 -16.35 -3.68
N GLU A 226 -8.25 -17.36 -3.68
CA GLU A 226 -9.56 -17.33 -4.34
C GLU A 226 -10.41 -16.13 -3.85
N THR A 227 -10.37 -15.88 -2.54
CA THR A 227 -11.15 -14.80 -1.90
C THR A 227 -10.60 -13.42 -2.28
N VAL A 228 -9.28 -13.24 -2.22
CA VAL A 228 -8.61 -11.97 -2.53
C VAL A 228 -8.71 -11.61 -4.01
N CYS A 229 -8.54 -12.60 -4.88
CA CYS A 229 -8.55 -12.43 -6.34
C CYS A 229 -9.95 -12.43 -6.96
N THR A 230 -11.02 -12.44 -6.16
CA THR A 230 -12.38 -12.47 -6.72
C THR A 230 -12.71 -11.20 -7.51
N ARG A 231 -13.40 -11.37 -8.64
CA ARG A 231 -13.95 -10.26 -9.45
C ARG A 231 -15.37 -9.87 -9.05
N ARG A 232 -15.99 -10.63 -8.14
CA ARG A 232 -17.35 -10.36 -7.66
C ARG A 232 -17.36 -9.09 -6.80
N LYS A 233 -18.46 -8.32 -6.88
CA LYS A 233 -18.66 -7.11 -6.06
C LYS A 233 -19.01 -7.43 -4.60
N THR A 234 -19.62 -8.59 -4.36
CA THR A 234 -20.04 -9.04 -3.03
C THR A 234 -19.64 -10.48 -2.79
N ILE A 235 -19.44 -10.82 -1.51
CA ILE A 235 -19.10 -12.16 -1.04
C ILE A 235 -20.01 -12.48 0.15
N ARG A 236 -20.66 -13.63 0.10
CA ARG A 236 -21.48 -14.13 1.20
C ARG A 236 -20.62 -14.80 2.26
N ILE A 237 -20.73 -14.34 3.50
CA ILE A 237 -19.99 -14.86 4.67
C ILE A 237 -21.00 -15.12 5.79
N ALA A 238 -21.01 -16.34 6.32
CA ALA A 238 -21.89 -16.75 7.43
C ALA A 238 -23.40 -16.45 7.26
N GLY A 239 -23.86 -16.24 6.03
CA GLY A 239 -25.27 -15.92 5.72
C GLY A 239 -25.50 -14.48 5.26
N ASP A 240 -24.55 -13.58 5.48
CA ASP A 240 -24.64 -12.16 5.12
C ASP A 240 -23.81 -11.81 3.89
N ASP A 241 -24.26 -10.86 3.09
CA ASP A 241 -23.54 -10.39 1.90
C ASP A 241 -22.70 -9.15 2.23
N TYR A 242 -21.38 -9.29 2.09
CA TYR A 242 -20.42 -8.22 2.34
C TYR A 242 -19.85 -7.66 1.04
N PRO A 243 -19.48 -6.38 0.97
CA PRO A 243 -18.67 -5.85 -0.13
C PRO A 243 -17.37 -6.63 -0.26
N ALA A 244 -17.01 -7.04 -1.48
CA ALA A 244 -15.82 -7.85 -1.71
C ALA A 244 -14.56 -7.14 -1.21
N GLU A 245 -14.43 -5.84 -1.40
CA GLU A 245 -13.30 -5.03 -0.93
C GLU A 245 -13.08 -5.14 0.58
N LEU A 246 -14.15 -5.15 1.38
CA LEU A 246 -14.08 -5.32 2.83
C LEU A 246 -13.54 -6.72 3.18
N VAL A 247 -14.05 -7.75 2.51
CA VAL A 247 -13.62 -9.14 2.73
C VAL A 247 -12.16 -9.30 2.33
N LYS A 248 -11.75 -8.77 1.17
CA LYS A 248 -10.35 -8.74 0.72
C LYS A 248 -9.46 -8.06 1.75
N ALA A 249 -9.85 -6.88 2.24
CA ALA A 249 -9.09 -6.15 3.25
C ALA A 249 -8.95 -6.92 4.57
N LYS A 250 -9.96 -7.69 4.99
CA LYS A 250 -9.84 -8.58 6.16
C LYS A 250 -8.90 -9.76 5.89
N PHE A 251 -9.04 -10.41 4.74
CA PHE A 251 -8.20 -11.56 4.38
C PHE A 251 -6.72 -11.17 4.26
N MET A 252 -6.42 -9.98 3.71
CA MET A 252 -5.06 -9.46 3.60
C MET A 252 -4.44 -9.06 4.95
N LYS A 253 -5.21 -9.06 6.04
CA LYS A 253 -4.74 -8.80 7.42
C LYS A 253 -4.51 -10.08 8.22
N LEU A 254 -4.80 -11.25 7.67
CA LEU A 254 -4.56 -12.52 8.35
C LEU A 254 -3.05 -12.75 8.48
N ASP A 255 -2.66 -13.29 9.63
CA ASP A 255 -1.29 -13.66 9.97
C ASP A 255 -1.25 -15.10 10.50
N GLY A 256 -0.06 -15.57 10.88
CA GLY A 256 0.13 -16.94 11.33
C GLY A 256 -0.66 -17.30 12.60
N GLU A 257 -0.95 -16.36 13.49
CA GLU A 257 -1.76 -16.62 14.70
C GLU A 257 -3.20 -16.91 14.32
N HIS A 258 -3.75 -16.15 13.37
CA HIS A 258 -5.09 -16.41 12.84
C HIS A 258 -5.20 -17.78 12.17
N ILE A 259 -4.17 -18.18 11.41
CA ILE A 259 -4.16 -19.49 10.75
C ILE A 259 -4.10 -20.62 11.77
N ARG A 260 -3.26 -20.51 12.81
CA ARG A 260 -3.23 -21.49 13.92
C ARG A 260 -4.60 -21.64 14.58
N PHE A 261 -5.24 -20.51 14.91
CA PHE A 261 -6.59 -20.50 15.47
C PHE A 261 -7.61 -21.22 14.57
N VAL A 262 -7.57 -20.98 13.26
CA VAL A 262 -8.47 -21.65 12.30
C VAL A 262 -8.21 -23.16 12.26
N LEU A 263 -6.95 -23.57 12.30
CA LEU A 263 -6.57 -24.98 12.30
C LEU A 263 -6.98 -25.70 13.60
N ASP A 264 -6.89 -25.02 14.74
CA ASP A 264 -7.35 -25.51 16.04
C ASP A 264 -8.87 -25.65 16.07
N CYS A 265 -9.62 -24.62 15.61
CA CYS A 265 -11.08 -24.70 15.46
C CYS A 265 -11.51 -25.92 14.63
N MET A 266 -10.77 -26.22 13.57
CA MET A 266 -11.03 -27.38 12.72
C MET A 266 -10.72 -28.71 13.40
N ARG A 267 -9.69 -28.77 14.25
CA ARG A 267 -9.31 -29.99 14.98
C ARG A 267 -10.29 -30.30 16.10
N GLU A 268 -10.72 -29.28 16.83
CA GLU A 268 -11.61 -29.42 17.99
C GLU A 268 -13.09 -29.55 17.58
N ASN A 269 -13.43 -29.25 16.33
CA ASN A 269 -14.81 -29.35 15.88
C ASN A 269 -15.29 -30.80 15.84
N THR A 270 -16.25 -31.11 16.71
CA THR A 270 -16.90 -32.43 16.80
C THR A 270 -18.10 -32.57 15.86
N THR A 271 -18.54 -31.49 15.21
CA THR A 271 -19.71 -31.49 14.32
C THR A 271 -19.32 -31.67 12.86
N LYS A 272 -20.14 -32.42 12.12
CA LYS A 272 -19.91 -32.66 10.68
C LYS A 272 -20.14 -31.39 9.87
N ILE A 273 -19.08 -30.86 9.27
CA ILE A 273 -19.13 -29.72 8.35
C ILE A 273 -19.66 -30.17 6.98
N ARG A 274 -20.81 -29.66 6.55
CA ARG A 274 -21.41 -29.99 5.25
C ARG A 274 -20.77 -29.26 4.07
N ASN A 275 -20.33 -28.02 4.30
CA ASN A 275 -19.67 -27.18 3.30
C ASN A 275 -18.38 -26.60 3.89
N ILE A 276 -17.27 -27.29 3.64
CA ILE A 276 -15.97 -26.96 4.23
C ILE A 276 -15.46 -25.59 3.78
N LYS A 277 -15.62 -25.24 2.49
CA LYS A 277 -15.16 -23.96 1.95
C LYS A 277 -15.87 -22.78 2.59
N GLN A 278 -17.19 -22.84 2.73
CA GLN A 278 -17.95 -21.76 3.36
C GLN A 278 -17.63 -21.64 4.85
N TYR A 279 -17.44 -22.77 5.53
CA TYR A 279 -17.02 -22.78 6.93
C TYR A 279 -15.66 -22.10 7.10
N LEU A 280 -14.63 -22.56 6.38
CA LEU A 280 -13.28 -21.98 6.45
C LEU A 280 -13.29 -20.50 6.10
N ARG A 281 -14.01 -20.09 5.05
CA ARG A 281 -14.12 -18.68 4.67
C ARG A 281 -14.74 -17.82 5.78
N ALA A 282 -15.73 -18.35 6.49
CA ALA A 282 -16.35 -17.66 7.63
C ALA A 282 -15.42 -17.58 8.84
N VAL A 283 -14.71 -18.68 9.19
CA VAL A 283 -13.76 -18.67 10.31
C VAL A 283 -12.60 -17.71 10.02
N LEU A 284 -12.02 -17.76 8.82
CA LEU A 284 -10.95 -16.84 8.40
C LEU A 284 -11.40 -15.38 8.44
N PHE A 285 -12.62 -15.06 7.97
CA PHE A 285 -13.14 -13.70 8.02
C PHE A 285 -13.33 -13.17 9.45
N ASN A 286 -13.68 -14.06 10.38
CA ASN A 286 -13.98 -13.71 11.78
C ASN A 286 -12.75 -13.82 12.70
N ALA A 287 -11.72 -14.56 12.30
CA ALA A 287 -10.55 -14.85 13.14
C ALA A 287 -9.94 -13.59 13.78
N PRO A 288 -9.69 -12.47 13.07
CA PRO A 288 -9.13 -11.26 13.69
C PRO A 288 -10.02 -10.62 14.75
N SER A 289 -11.32 -10.91 14.73
CA SER A 289 -12.28 -10.37 15.69
C SER A 289 -12.53 -11.31 16.88
N THR A 290 -12.30 -12.63 16.71
CA THR A 290 -12.71 -13.63 17.71
C THR A 290 -11.54 -14.33 18.41
N ILE A 291 -10.34 -14.33 17.82
CA ILE A 291 -9.19 -15.11 18.31
C ILE A 291 -8.81 -14.77 19.77
N GLY A 292 -8.81 -13.49 20.13
CA GLY A 292 -8.44 -13.06 21.49
C GLY A 292 -9.42 -13.54 22.55
N ASN A 293 -10.72 -13.46 22.27
CA ASN A 293 -11.75 -13.96 23.18
C ASN A 293 -11.68 -15.49 23.29
N TYR A 294 -11.47 -16.20 22.18
CA TYR A 294 -11.37 -17.65 22.17
C TYR A 294 -10.26 -18.15 23.10
N TYR A 295 -9.02 -17.67 22.94
CA TYR A 295 -7.92 -18.12 23.80
C TYR A 295 -8.08 -17.69 25.25
N THR A 296 -8.62 -16.49 25.51
CA THR A 296 -8.91 -16.05 26.89
C THR A 296 -9.90 -16.99 27.56
N SER A 297 -10.98 -17.38 26.86
CA SER A 297 -11.97 -18.33 27.37
C SER A 297 -11.39 -19.74 27.55
N LEU A 298 -10.53 -20.19 26.62
CA LEU A 298 -9.88 -21.50 26.71
C LEU A 298 -8.95 -21.60 27.93
N VAL A 299 -8.09 -20.59 28.13
CA VAL A 299 -7.21 -20.54 29.31
C VAL A 299 -8.02 -20.53 30.60
N ALA A 300 -9.09 -19.72 30.68
CA ALA A 300 -9.94 -19.67 31.86
C ALA A 300 -10.61 -21.02 32.16
N HIS A 301 -11.06 -21.73 31.11
CA HIS A 301 -11.63 -23.07 31.22
C HIS A 301 -10.60 -24.09 31.73
N ASP A 302 -9.39 -24.07 31.19
CA ASP A 302 -8.31 -24.99 31.58
C ASP A 302 -7.82 -24.73 33.01
N MET A 303 -7.76 -23.47 33.42
CA MET A 303 -7.49 -23.08 34.82
C MET A 303 -8.58 -23.59 35.77
N ALA A 304 -9.86 -23.45 35.39
CA ALA A 304 -10.98 -23.90 36.21
C ALA A 304 -11.02 -25.44 36.37
N ASN A 305 -10.60 -26.17 35.34
CA ASN A 305 -10.55 -27.64 35.36
C ASN A 305 -9.24 -28.21 35.92
N GLY A 306 -8.31 -27.36 36.39
CA GLY A 306 -7.05 -27.78 36.98
C GLY A 306 -6.03 -28.36 35.98
N ALA A 307 -6.23 -28.17 34.67
CA ALA A 307 -5.30 -28.65 33.64
C ALA A 307 -3.92 -27.95 33.71
N LEU A 308 -3.88 -26.74 34.30
CA LEU A 308 -2.66 -25.97 34.56
C LEU A 308 -2.18 -26.07 36.02
N ALA A 309 -2.79 -26.94 36.84
CA ALA A 309 -2.30 -27.19 38.19
C ALA A 309 -0.91 -27.85 38.13
N PRO A 310 0.04 -27.49 39.01
CA PRO A 310 1.31 -28.20 39.10
C PRO A 310 1.02 -29.68 39.30
N GLN A 311 1.51 -30.53 38.38
CA GLN A 311 1.49 -31.97 38.65
C GLN A 311 2.32 -32.21 39.90
N GLU A 312 1.80 -33.02 40.82
CA GLU A 312 2.59 -33.45 41.97
C GLU A 312 3.91 -34.01 41.45
N PRO A 313 5.05 -33.62 42.05
CA PRO A 313 6.34 -34.15 41.63
C PRO A 313 6.24 -35.67 41.67
N HIS A 314 6.36 -36.31 40.50
CA HIS A 314 6.44 -37.75 40.43
C HIS A 314 7.71 -38.15 41.20
N ASP A 315 7.54 -38.62 42.43
CA ASP A 315 8.61 -39.21 43.19
C ASP A 315 8.85 -40.61 42.61
N PRO A 316 9.95 -40.86 41.88
CA PRO A 316 10.24 -42.18 41.33
C PRO A 316 10.54 -43.21 42.43
N TYR A 317 10.62 -42.79 43.70
CA TYR A 317 10.87 -43.63 44.87
C TYR A 317 9.65 -43.82 45.78
N SER A 318 8.43 -43.46 45.33
CA SER A 318 7.20 -43.76 46.06
C SER A 318 6.98 -45.27 46.14
N PHE A 319 7.41 -45.87 47.25
CA PHE A 319 7.24 -47.29 47.55
C PHE A 319 5.76 -47.60 47.73
N LYS A 320 5.16 -48.37 46.82
CA LYS A 320 3.80 -48.89 47.01
C LYS A 320 3.85 -49.95 48.11
N PRO A 321 3.16 -49.78 49.25
CA PRO A 321 3.13 -50.80 50.29
C PRO A 321 2.36 -52.01 49.77
N GLY A 322 3.08 -53.04 49.31
CA GLY A 322 2.49 -54.29 48.83
C GLY A 322 3.31 -55.07 47.80
N GLU A 323 4.28 -54.45 47.11
CA GLU A 323 5.18 -55.20 46.22
C GLU A 323 6.32 -55.80 47.05
N SER A 324 6.13 -57.06 47.46
CA SER A 324 7.19 -57.89 48.04
C SER A 324 8.10 -58.42 46.93
N LEU A 325 9.40 -58.39 47.20
CA LEU A 325 10.54 -58.80 46.36
C LEU A 325 10.43 -60.21 45.77
#